data_AF-A0A949Y4R7-F1
#
_entry.id   AF-A0A949Y4R7-F1
#
_cell.length_a   1.000
_cell.length_b   1.000
_cell.length_c   1.000
_cell.angle_alpha   90.00
_cell.angle_beta   90.00
_cell.angle_gamma   90.00
#
_symmetry.space_group_name_H-M   'P 1'
#
loop_
_entity.id
_entity.type
_entity.pdbx_description
1 polymer ?
#
loop_
_entity_poly.entity_id
_entity_poly.type
_entity_poly.pdbx_seq_one_letter_code
_entity_poly.pdbx_strand_id
1 'polypeptide(L)'
;MSHQFFVDDNFQYTDEEHRYLLGEFETLEEAVAACKKVVDRCLEDDHKPGMRADELMKLYCLFGDDPFIMESGVHFSARDYAGKRVTKGSK
;
A
#
# COMPACT_ATOMS: atom_id res chain seq x y z
N MET A 1 3.41 -23.92 -6.99
CA MET A 1 2.10 -23.51 -6.43
C MET A 1 2.10 -22.00 -6.48
N SER A 2 1.12 -21.38 -7.14
CA SER A 2 1.02 -19.91 -7.21
C SER A 2 0.11 -19.40 -6.10
N HIS A 3 0.48 -18.26 -5.51
CA HIS A 3 -0.30 -17.60 -4.46
C HIS A 3 -1.03 -16.42 -5.11
N GLN A 4 -2.34 -16.30 -4.87
CA GLN A 4 -3.19 -15.23 -5.42
C GLN A 4 -3.26 -14.07 -4.42
N PHE A 5 -3.05 -12.82 -4.88
CA PHE A 5 -2.97 -11.65 -4.02
C PHE A 5 -3.93 -10.54 -4.46
N PHE A 6 -4.66 -10.00 -3.49
CA PHE A 6 -5.73 -9.01 -3.69
C PHE A 6 -5.29 -7.65 -3.12
N VAL A 7 -5.71 -6.57 -3.76
CA VAL A 7 -5.53 -5.20 -3.25
C VAL A 7 -6.90 -4.63 -2.92
N ASP A 8 -7.02 -4.03 -1.73
CA ASP A 8 -8.18 -3.24 -1.34
C ASP A 8 -7.76 -1.76 -1.53
N ASP A 9 -8.72 -0.94 -1.91
CA ASP A 9 -8.53 0.50 -1.96
C ASP A 9 -8.89 1.07 -0.57
N ASN A 10 -8.00 1.88 0.03
CA ASN A 10 -8.25 2.57 1.31
C ASN A 10 -9.46 3.53 1.21
N PHE A 11 -9.88 3.90 -0.01
CA PHE A 11 -10.96 4.85 -0.27
C PHE A 11 -12.37 4.29 -0.02
N GLN A 12 -12.58 2.95 -0.07
CA GLN A 12 -13.93 2.38 -0.19
C GLN A 12 -14.19 1.20 0.74
N TYR A 13 -14.43 1.48 2.02
CA TYR A 13 -14.96 0.52 3.01
C TYR A 13 -16.38 0.00 2.67
N THR A 14 -17.00 0.46 1.57
CA THR A 14 -18.39 0.17 1.20
C THR A 14 -18.63 -0.29 -0.24
N ASP A 15 -17.59 -0.50 -1.06
CA ASP A 15 -17.77 -1.04 -2.42
C ASP A 15 -16.77 -2.18 -2.70
N GLU A 16 -17.27 -3.42 -2.64
CA GLU A 16 -16.47 -4.63 -2.85
C GLU A 16 -16.03 -4.80 -4.32
N GLU A 17 -16.50 -3.96 -5.26
CA GLU A 17 -16.20 -4.04 -6.70
C GLU A 17 -14.81 -3.49 -7.09
N HIS A 18 -14.11 -2.79 -6.20
CA HIS A 18 -12.78 -2.20 -6.49
C HIS A 18 -11.60 -3.11 -6.13
N ARG A 19 -11.86 -4.36 -5.72
CA ARG A 19 -10.80 -5.37 -5.52
C ARG A 19 -10.18 -5.75 -6.86
N TYR A 20 -8.95 -5.32 -7.10
CA TYR A 20 -8.18 -5.74 -8.26
C TYR A 20 -7.08 -6.74 -7.87
N LEU A 21 -6.87 -7.71 -8.74
CA LEU A 21 -5.74 -8.63 -8.63
C LEU A 21 -4.46 -7.85 -8.96
N LEU A 22 -3.57 -7.68 -7.99
CA LEU A 22 -2.27 -7.04 -8.22
C LEU A 22 -1.36 -7.92 -9.08
N GLY A 23 -1.52 -9.24 -8.94
CA GLY A 23 -0.80 -10.25 -9.68
C GLY A 23 -0.79 -11.59 -8.94
N GLU A 24 -0.33 -12.62 -9.64
CA GLU A 24 0.08 -13.88 -9.02
C GLU A 24 1.59 -13.83 -8.79
N PHE A 25 2.03 -14.10 -7.57
CA PHE A 25 3.45 -14.13 -7.23
C PHE A 25 3.84 -15.54 -6.79
N GLU A 26 5.07 -15.95 -7.10
CA GLU A 26 5.58 -17.28 -6.73
C GLU A 26 5.98 -17.34 -5.26
N THR A 27 6.32 -16.19 -4.67
CA THR A 27 6.77 -16.08 -3.30
C THR A 27 6.08 -14.95 -2.55
N LEU A 28 6.03 -15.11 -1.22
CA LEU A 28 5.50 -14.09 -0.32
C LEU A 28 6.34 -12.80 -0.37
N GLU A 29 7.65 -12.95 -0.47
CA GLU A 29 8.59 -11.82 -0.56
C GLU A 29 8.30 -10.94 -1.77
N GLU A 30 8.00 -11.55 -2.91
CA GLU A 30 7.61 -10.84 -4.13
C GLU A 30 6.28 -10.12 -3.97
N ALA A 31 5.29 -10.77 -3.35
CA ALA A 31 4.00 -10.16 -3.08
C ALA A 31 4.12 -8.95 -2.14
N VAL A 32 4.85 -9.09 -1.04
CA VAL A 32 5.14 -7.98 -0.12
C VAL A 32 5.91 -6.87 -0.85
N ALA A 33 6.86 -7.21 -1.72
CA ALA A 33 7.57 -6.22 -2.51
C ALA A 33 6.65 -5.47 -3.48
N ALA A 34 5.67 -6.15 -4.08
CA ALA A 34 4.66 -5.54 -4.94
C ALA A 34 3.75 -4.59 -4.15
N CYS A 35 3.23 -5.01 -2.98
CA CYS A 35 2.45 -4.14 -2.11
C CYS A 35 3.23 -2.88 -1.71
N LYS A 36 4.50 -3.03 -1.33
CA LYS A 36 5.38 -1.89 -1.01
C LYS A 36 5.54 -0.93 -2.17
N LYS A 37 5.73 -1.43 -3.39
CA LYS A 37 5.86 -0.58 -4.61
C LYS A 37 4.61 0.23 -4.88
N VAL A 38 3.43 -0.34 -4.65
CA VAL A 38 2.15 0.39 -4.78
C VAL A 38 2.12 1.56 -3.80
N VAL A 39 2.38 1.30 -2.51
CA VAL A 39 2.43 2.35 -1.49
C VAL A 39 3.49 3.41 -1.81
N ASP A 40 4.69 2.99 -2.22
CA ASP A 40 5.77 3.90 -2.59
C ASP A 40 5.34 4.81 -3.75
N ARG A 41 4.66 4.28 -4.76
CA ARG A 41 4.16 5.09 -5.87
C ARG A 41 3.08 6.08 -5.44
N CYS A 42 2.11 5.66 -4.62
CA CYS A 42 1.10 6.59 -4.08
C CYS A 42 1.75 7.75 -3.32
N LEU A 43 2.73 7.44 -2.47
CA LEU A 43 3.46 8.47 -1.72
C LEU A 43 4.29 9.39 -2.62
N GLU A 44 4.93 8.85 -3.66
CA GLU A 44 5.72 9.62 -4.61
C GLU A 44 4.84 10.55 -5.48
N ASP A 45 3.69 10.07 -5.93
CA ASP A 45 2.74 10.81 -6.77
C ASP A 45 2.09 11.98 -5.99
N ASP A 46 1.80 11.77 -4.69
CA ASP A 46 1.19 12.80 -3.83
C ASP A 46 2.20 13.76 -3.20
N HIS A 47 3.47 13.37 -3.08
CA HIS A 47 4.48 14.18 -2.40
C HIS A 47 4.84 15.44 -3.19
N LYS A 48 4.75 16.59 -2.51
CA LYS A 48 5.14 17.90 -3.07
C LYS A 48 6.32 18.48 -2.30
N PRO A 49 7.23 19.22 -2.96
CA PRO A 49 8.33 19.90 -2.27
C PRO A 49 7.82 20.76 -1.11
N GLY A 50 8.36 20.55 0.09
CA GLY A 50 7.99 21.28 1.30
C GLY A 50 6.77 20.73 2.05
N MET A 51 6.14 19.65 1.58
CA MET A 51 5.05 18.97 2.28
C MET A 51 5.56 18.29 3.55
N ARG A 52 4.79 18.36 4.64
CA ARG A 52 5.11 17.67 5.88
C ARG A 52 4.71 16.20 5.80
N ALA A 53 5.45 15.34 6.51
CA ALA A 53 5.18 13.89 6.50
C ALA A 53 3.76 13.52 6.96
N ASP A 54 3.17 14.26 7.90
CA ASP A 54 1.79 14.04 8.35
C ASP A 54 0.75 14.51 7.34
N GLU A 55 1.06 15.52 6.53
CA GLU A 55 0.21 15.95 5.40
C GLU A 55 0.20 14.88 4.31
N LEU A 56 1.37 14.36 3.95
CA LEU A 56 1.49 13.25 3.00
C LEU A 56 0.79 11.98 3.54
N MET A 57 0.96 11.66 4.82
CA MET A 57 0.29 10.50 5.42
C MET A 57 -1.24 10.67 5.42
N LYS A 58 -1.75 11.89 5.65
CA LYS A 58 -3.19 12.16 5.56
C LYS A 58 -3.70 11.99 4.14
N LEU A 59 -2.97 12.48 3.14
CA LEU A 59 -3.32 12.29 1.73
C LEU A 59 -3.34 10.81 1.37
N TYR A 60 -2.32 10.05 1.76
CA TYR A 60 -2.28 8.61 1.54
C TYR A 60 -3.46 7.88 2.21
N CYS A 61 -3.80 8.20 3.47
CA CYS A 61 -4.98 7.61 4.12
C CYS A 61 -6.31 8.02 3.49
N LEU A 62 -6.34 9.15 2.77
CA LEU A 62 -7.53 9.64 2.11
C LEU A 62 -7.64 9.13 0.68
N PHE A 63 -6.55 8.93 -0.06
CA PHE A 63 -6.55 8.76 -1.52
C PHE A 63 -5.62 7.65 -2.04
N GLY A 64 -4.75 7.07 -1.21
CA GLY A 64 -3.76 6.08 -1.64
C GLY A 64 -4.29 4.65 -1.53
N ASP A 65 -3.75 3.74 -2.34
CA ASP A 65 -4.13 2.32 -2.35
C ASP A 65 -3.72 1.59 -1.05
N ASP A 66 -4.52 0.60 -0.61
CA ASP A 66 -4.28 -0.25 0.58
C ASP A 66 -4.02 -1.73 0.20
N PRO A 67 -2.88 -2.04 -0.43
CA PRO A 67 -2.57 -3.40 -0.80
C PRO A 67 -2.42 -4.29 0.44
N PHE A 68 -3.15 -5.42 0.44
CA PHE A 68 -3.09 -6.42 1.50
C PHE A 68 -2.71 -7.79 0.94
N ILE A 69 -2.44 -8.75 1.82
CA ILE A 69 -2.07 -10.12 1.43
C ILE A 69 -3.07 -11.08 2.08
N MET A 70 -3.82 -11.80 1.26
CA MET A 70 -4.71 -12.88 1.70
C MET A 70 -3.97 -14.22 1.75
N GLU A 71 -2.95 -14.31 2.59
CA GLU A 71 -2.29 -15.58 2.87
C GLU A 71 -2.29 -15.87 4.37
N SER A 72 -2.63 -17.11 4.73
CA SER A 72 -2.72 -17.50 6.14
C SER A 72 -1.39 -17.31 6.85
N GLY A 73 -1.38 -16.43 7.86
CA GLY A 73 -0.22 -16.20 8.72
C GLY A 73 0.68 -15.04 8.29
N VAL A 74 0.40 -14.37 7.18
CA VAL A 74 1.15 -13.18 6.76
C VAL A 74 0.29 -11.94 6.85
N HIS A 75 0.74 -10.98 7.65
CA HIS A 75 0.07 -9.71 7.80
C HIS A 75 0.95 -8.59 7.26
N PHE A 76 0.60 -8.06 6.09
CA PHE A 76 1.14 -6.80 5.58
C PHE A 76 0.13 -5.68 5.82
N SER A 77 0.58 -4.60 6.45
CA SER A 77 -0.21 -3.38 6.64
C SER A 77 0.40 -2.28 5.78
N ALA A 78 -0.31 -1.87 4.74
CA ALA A 78 0.15 -0.83 3.83
C ALA A 78 0.30 0.50 4.58
N ARG A 79 -0.65 0.80 5.47
CA ARG A 79 -0.60 1.96 6.36
C ARG A 79 0.64 2.00 7.26
N ASP A 80 1.00 0.88 7.88
CA ASP A 80 2.20 0.83 8.73
C ASP A 80 3.48 1.00 7.90
N TYR A 81 3.49 0.47 6.67
CA TYR A 81 4.60 0.67 5.75
C TYR A 81 4.69 2.14 5.31
N ALA A 82 3.58 2.76 4.90
CA ALA A 82 3.52 4.17 4.51
C ALA A 82 4.03 5.09 5.62
N GLY A 83 3.59 4.87 6.86
CA GLY A 83 4.04 5.62 8.03
C GLY A 83 5.57 5.55 8.23
N LYS A 84 6.18 4.39 7.99
CA LYS A 84 7.65 4.22 8.04
C LYS A 84 8.37 4.92 6.88
N ARG A 85 7.71 5.10 5.73
CA ARG A 85 8.30 5.75 4.54
C ARG A 85 8.30 7.26 4.67
N VAL A 86 7.18 7.86 5.05
CA VAL A 86 7.05 9.32 5.21
C VAL A 86 7.93 9.86 6.35
N THR A 87 8.14 9.07 7.41
CA THR A 87 9.04 9.42 8.52
C THR A 87 10.53 9.32 8.15
N LYS A 88 10.90 8.40 7.26
CA LYS A 88 12.29 8.27 6.77
C LYS A 88 12.69 9.34 5.75
N GLY A 89 11.74 9.90 5.00
CA GLY A 89 11.98 10.99 4.04
C GLY A 89 12.13 12.39 4.67
N SER A 90 11.89 12.53 5.98
CA SER A 90 11.91 13.82 6.71
C SER A 90 13.30 14.20 7.25
N LYS A 91 14.40 13.80 6.61
CA LYS A 91 15.76 14.16 7.03
C LYS A 91 16.47 15.03 6.00
#